data_AF-A0AA97DZ71-F1
#
_entry.id   AF-A0AA97DZ71-F1
#
_cell.length_a   1.000
_cell.length_b   1.000
_cell.length_c   1.000
_cell.angle_alpha   90.00
_cell.angle_beta   90.00
_cell.angle_gamma   90.00
#
_symmetry.space_group_name_H-M   'P 1'
#
loop_
_entity.id
_entity.type
_entity.pdbx_description
1 polymer ?
#
loop_
_entity_poly.entity_id
_entity_poly.type
_entity_poly.pdbx_seq_one_letter_code
_entity_poly.pdbx_strand_id
1 'polypeptide(L)' 'MATQMLRSGANDLGGTLMNESISRAAGATHGQEVFPEDMVANIHAAGFNAIQRNTKYDTVKDYGKTAFQSNRIDIVGVA' A
#
# COMPACT_ATOMS: atom_id res chain seq x y z
N MET A 1 -2.50 -8.73 -6.47
CA MET A 1 -1.53 -8.62 -7.59
C MET A 1 -0.13 -8.18 -7.12
N ALA A 2 0.00 -7.21 -6.20
CA ALA A 2 1.29 -6.71 -5.71
C ALA A 2 2.27 -7.82 -5.26
N THR A 3 1.81 -8.77 -4.44
CA THR A 3 2.63 -9.91 -3.96
C THR A 3 3.24 -10.75 -5.09
N GLN A 4 2.50 -10.99 -6.17
CA GLN A 4 2.98 -11.79 -7.30
C GLN A 4 4.08 -11.02 -8.05
N MET A 5 3.88 -9.73 -8.29
CA MET A 5 4.87 -8.88 -8.95
C MET A 5 6.17 -8.78 -8.15
N LEU A 6 6.07 -8.66 -6.82
CA LEU A 6 7.24 -8.68 -5.93
C LEU A 6 8.02 -10.00 -6.03
N ARG A 7 7.34 -11.12 -6.27
CA ARG A 7 7.98 -12.43 -6.49
C ARG A 7 8.51 -12.62 -7.91
N SER A 8 8.15 -11.74 -8.84
CA SER A 8 8.55 -11.78 -10.25
C SER A 8 9.65 -10.77 -10.59
N GLY A 9 10.33 -10.21 -9.58
CA GLY A 9 11.50 -9.34 -9.77
C GLY A 9 11.24 -7.86 -9.51
N ALA A 10 9.99 -7.44 -9.26
CA ALA A 10 9.73 -6.10 -8.75
C ALA A 10 10.26 -5.98 -7.31
N ASN A 11 10.88 -4.85 -6.97
CA ASN A 11 11.44 -4.61 -5.64
C ASN A 11 10.92 -3.32 -5.00
N ASP A 12 10.00 -2.62 -5.66
CA ASP A 12 9.53 -1.30 -5.26
C ASP A 12 8.00 -1.24 -5.41
N LEU A 13 7.33 -0.69 -4.41
CA LEU A 13 5.92 -0.34 -4.46
C LEU A 13 5.81 1.16 -4.23
N GLY A 14 5.02 1.84 -5.07
CA GLY A 14 4.82 3.27 -4.98
C GLY A 14 3.39 3.67 -5.35
N GLY A 15 3.02 4.88 -4.94
CA GLY A 15 1.69 5.44 -5.14
C GLY A 15 0.78 5.16 -3.95
N THR A 16 0.61 6.16 -3.09
CA THR A 16 -0.56 6.23 -2.20
C THR A 16 -1.66 6.99 -2.94
N LEU A 17 -2.87 6.45 -2.95
CA LEU A 17 -4.05 7.17 -3.46
C LEU A 17 -4.81 7.72 -2.26
N MET A 18 -4.93 9.04 -2.19
CA MET A 18 -5.59 9.74 -1.10
C MET A 18 -6.66 10.67 -1.69
N ASN A 19 -7.90 10.60 -1.20
CA ASN A 19 -9.06 11.33 -1.71
C ASN A 19 -9.47 10.96 -3.15
N GLU A 20 -10.17 9.84 -3.30
CA GLU A 20 -10.85 9.49 -4.55
C GLU A 20 -12.21 10.17 -4.70
N SER A 21 -12.42 11.35 -4.11
CA SER A 21 -13.67 12.08 -4.23
C SER A 21 -14.01 12.41 -5.68
N ILE A 22 -13.01 12.72 -6.51
CA ILE A 22 -13.19 13.01 -7.95
C ILE A 22 -13.47 11.72 -8.73
N SER A 23 -12.69 10.64 -8.52
CA SER A 23 -12.90 9.35 -9.20
C SER A 23 -14.26 8.74 -8.85
N ARG A 24 -14.67 8.82 -7.57
CA ARG A 24 -15.98 8.38 -7.09
C ARG A 24 -17.11 9.25 -7.64
N ALA A 25 -16.95 10.58 -7.65
CA ALA A 25 -17.93 11.50 -8.25
C ALA A 25 -18.07 11.31 -9.78
N ALA A 26 -16.99 10.88 -10.45
CA ALA A 26 -16.99 10.54 -11.87
C ALA A 26 -17.57 9.14 -12.18
N GLY A 27 -18.11 8.44 -11.17
CA GLY A 27 -18.78 7.15 -11.34
C GLY A 27 -17.85 5.94 -11.39
N ALA A 28 -16.56 6.09 -11.03
CA ALA A 28 -15.67 4.95 -10.89
C ALA A 28 -16.06 4.13 -9.65
N THR A 29 -16.44 2.86 -9.85
CA THR A 29 -16.82 1.91 -8.80
C THR A 29 -15.62 1.38 -8.00
N HIS A 30 -14.42 1.51 -8.55
CA HIS A 30 -13.19 0.94 -8.01
C HIS A 30 -12.27 2.04 -7.49
N GLY A 31 -12.83 2.89 -6.63
CA GLY A 31 -12.01 3.72 -5.78
C GLY A 31 -11.32 2.83 -4.75
N GLN A 32 -10.02 2.61 -4.90
CA GLN A 32 -9.24 1.81 -3.96
C GLN A 32 -8.13 2.70 -3.39
N GLU A 33 -8.44 3.39 -2.29
CA GLU A 33 -7.45 4.08 -1.48
C GLU A 33 -6.37 3.10 -1.02
N VAL A 34 -5.12 3.40 -1.41
CA VAL A 34 -3.92 2.67 -1.02
C VAL A 34 -3.14 3.57 -0.07
N PHE A 35 -3.04 3.13 1.17
CA PHE A 35 -2.28 3.78 2.21
C PHE A 35 -0.89 3.14 2.35
N PRO A 36 0.09 3.82 2.96
CA PRO A 36 1.42 3.26 3.23
C PRO A 36 1.38 1.91 3.94
N GLU A 37 0.43 1.73 4.87
CA GLU A 37 0.27 0.51 5.65
C GLU A 37 -0.11 -0.69 4.78
N ASP A 38 -0.89 -0.47 3.72
CA ASP A 38 -1.23 -1.53 2.76
C ASP A 38 -0.02 -1.96 1.95
N MET A 39 0.87 -1.03 1.60
CA MET A 39 2.12 -1.37 0.91
C MET A 39 3.02 -2.22 1.80
N VAL A 40 3.18 -1.82 3.07
CA VAL A 40 3.94 -2.60 4.06
C VAL A 40 3.34 -4.00 4.21
N ALA A 41 2.03 -4.11 4.37
CA ALA A 41 1.34 -5.40 4.49
C ALA A 41 1.54 -6.30 3.25
N ASN A 42 1.45 -5.72 2.04
CA ASN A 42 1.67 -6.45 0.79
C ASN A 42 3.10 -6.98 0.65
N ILE A 43 4.10 -6.19 1.06
CA ILE A 43 5.52 -6.59 1.04
C ILE A 43 5.77 -7.73 2.03
N HIS A 44 5.21 -7.63 3.24
CA HIS A 44 5.34 -8.69 4.25
C HIS A 44 4.63 -9.97 3.82
N ALA A 45 3.43 -9.86 3.23
CA ALA A 45 2.71 -11.00 2.67
C ALA A 45 3.48 -11.68 1.53
N ALA A 46 4.32 -10.95 0.81
CA ALA A 46 5.22 -11.51 -0.20
C ALA A 46 6.42 -12.27 0.40
N GLY A 47 6.74 -12.03 1.68
CA GLY A 47 7.85 -12.65 2.42
C GLY A 47 9.08 -11.75 2.57
N PHE A 48 8.99 -10.48 2.17
CA PHE A 48 10.10 -9.52 2.18
C PHE A 48 10.02 -8.56 3.37
N ASN A 49 11.13 -7.86 3.64
CA ASN A 49 11.16 -6.77 4.62
C ASN A 49 10.73 -5.46 3.96
N ALA A 50 9.79 -4.73 4.53
CA ALA A 50 9.36 -3.45 3.97
C ALA A 50 10.31 -2.32 4.40
N ILE A 51 10.84 -1.60 3.41
CA ILE A 51 11.73 -0.45 3.60
C ILE A 51 11.09 0.77 2.93
N GLN A 52 10.91 1.85 3.69
CA GLN A 52 10.66 3.16 3.11
C GLN A 52 11.98 3.80 2.72
N ARG A 53 12.03 4.31 1.49
CA ARG A 53 13.21 4.89 0.86
C ARG A 53 13.02 6.38 0.56
N ASN A 54 14.12 7.09 0.34
CA ASN A 54 14.11 8.41 -0.29
C ASN A 54 14.23 8.30 -1.83
N THR A 55 14.34 9.44 -2.51
CA THR A 55 14.51 9.49 -3.98
C THR A 55 15.83 8.92 -4.48
N LYS A 56 16.86 8.84 -3.61
CA LYS A 56 18.15 8.22 -3.88
C LYS A 56 18.20 6.74 -3.52
N TYR A 57 17.07 6.16 -3.12
CA TYR A 57 16.95 4.77 -2.65
C TYR A 57 17.66 4.48 -1.31
N ASP A 58 18.04 5.51 -0.56
CA ASP A 58 18.56 5.31 0.80
C ASP A 58 17.43 4.92 1.76
N THR A 59 17.75 4.09 2.75
CA THR A 59 16.83 3.70 3.82
C THR A 59 16.43 4.90 4.66
N VAL A 60 15.13 5.20 4.69
CA VAL A 60 14.52 6.19 5.60
C VAL A 60 13.94 5.51 6.82
N LYS A 61 13.25 4.38 6.63
CA LYS A 61 12.65 3.60 7.72
C LYS A 61 12.57 2.12 7.36
N ASP A 62 12.95 1.27 8.31
CA ASP A 62 12.78 -0.18 8.25
C ASP A 62 11.55 -0.58 9.07
N TYR A 63 10.63 -1.33 8.46
CA TYR A 63 9.40 -1.79 9.12
C TYR A 63 9.53 -3.20 9.74
N GLY A 64 10.65 -3.90 9.51
CA GLY A 64 10.90 -5.24 10.02
C GLY A 64 9.93 -6.30 9.46
N LYS A 65 10.00 -7.54 9.98
CA LYS A 65 9.11 -8.65 9.53
C LYS A 65 7.81 -8.79 10.34
N THR A 66 7.52 -7.88 11.25
CA THR A 66 6.38 -8.04 12.15
C THR A 66 5.06 -7.79 11.42
N ALA A 67 4.03 -8.59 11.73
CA ALA A 67 2.69 -8.40 11.19
C ALA A 67 2.20 -6.98 11.54
N PHE A 68 2.00 -6.15 10.52
CA PHE A 68 1.50 -4.80 10.69
C PHE A 68 0.00 -4.89 11.04
N GLN A 69 -0.41 -4.33 12.18
CA GLN A 69 -1.85 -4.19 12.48
C GLN A 69 -2.38 -2.99 11.70
N SER A 70 -3.30 -3.25 10.77
CA SER A 70 -4.05 -2.21 10.08
C SER A 70 -5.07 -1.63 11.06
N ASN A 71 -4.88 -0.37 11.48
CA ASN A 71 -5.89 0.40 12.21
C ASN A 71 -6.86 1.08 11.22
N ARG A 72 -7.33 0.35 10.19
CA ARG A 72 -8.38 0.87 9.31
C ARG A 72 -9.70 0.90 10.10
N ILE A 73 -10.29 2.09 10.19
CA ILE A 73 -11.72 2.21 10.48
C ILE A 73 -12.41 1.87 9.16
N ASP A 74 -13.23 0.82 9.15
CA ASP A 74 -14.07 0.52 8.00
C ASP A 74 -14.97 1.74 7.75
N ILE A 75 -14.76 2.42 6.63
CA ILE A 75 -15.73 3.39 6.13
C ILE A 75 -16.92 2.55 5.66
N VAL A 76 -17.83 2.27 6.60
CA VAL A 76 -19.13 1.68 6.27
C VAL A 76 -19.74 2.60 5.23
N GLY A 77 -19.90 2.09 4.01
CA GLY A 77 -20.47 2.85 2.92
C GLY A 77 -21.81 3.41 3.35
N VAL A 78 -21.86 4.73 3.57
CA VAL A 78 -23.13 5.45 3.63
C VAL A 78 -23.66 5.43 2.21
N ALA A 79 -24.58 4.49 1.97
CA ALA A 79 -25.49 4.53 0.84
C ALA A 79 -26.48 5.69 1.01
#